data_AF-A0A7V2KV11-F1
#
_entry.id   AF-A0A7V2KV11-F1
#
_cell.length_a   1.000
_cell.length_b   1.000
_cell.length_c   1.000
_cell.angle_alpha   90.00
_cell.angle_beta   90.00
_cell.angle_gamma   90.00
#
_symmetry.space_group_name_H-M   'P 1'
#
loop_
_entity.id
_entity.type
_entity.pdbx_description
1 polymer ?
#
loop_
_entity_poly.entity_id
_entity_poly.type
_entity_poly.pdbx_seq_one_letter_code
_entity_poly.pdbx_strand_id
1 'polypeptide(L)'
;MIDETRIKPLNRKYPTEGKHVLYWMQASQRVEYNHALEFAIEQANQRKLPLIVYFGLTDEFPEANERHYFFMIEGLKEVQQAFNSRGIGCVIEQVSPEIGAVKFAKNASIVVCDRGYLKIQKRWRKYVAERIDCPLLQVESDVVVPIEIASNKEEYSAATLRRKIVRMLYKYLVPLSEETPRIDSSRLEFESHDISHTTKVVSALNIDHSVKPVASFHGGTSEAKKRLREFISEKLGSYGDLRNDPNEDGLSNMSPYLHFGQVSPLEIALEVMKSGNGANDAYLEELIVRRELSINYVYYNQKGNYPLTV
;
A
#
# COMPACT_ATOMS: atom_id res chain seq x y z
N MET A 1 4.50 -5.89 -17.74
CA MET A 1 5.80 -6.00 -17.04
C MET A 1 6.00 -4.76 -16.19
N ILE A 2 6.31 -4.95 -14.91
CA ILE A 2 6.51 -3.86 -13.96
C ILE A 2 7.84 -3.15 -14.24
N ASP A 3 7.85 -1.81 -14.17
CA ASP A 3 9.08 -1.04 -14.37
C ASP A 3 10.14 -1.44 -13.33
N GLU A 4 11.31 -1.88 -13.80
CA GLU A 4 12.40 -2.40 -12.96
C GLU A 4 12.85 -1.42 -11.88
N THR A 5 12.69 -0.11 -12.10
CA THR A 5 13.06 0.90 -11.11
C THR A 5 12.19 0.91 -9.85
N ARG A 6 11.04 0.21 -9.87
CA ARG A 6 10.19 -0.03 -8.68
C ARG A 6 10.70 -1.17 -7.83
N ILE A 7 11.58 -2.03 -8.36
CA ILE A 7 11.95 -3.31 -7.77
C ILE A 7 13.33 -3.21 -7.11
N LYS A 8 13.42 -3.62 -5.84
CA LYS A 8 14.68 -3.59 -5.08
C LYS A 8 14.90 -4.92 -4.35
N PRO A 9 15.98 -5.66 -4.65
CA PRO A 9 16.39 -6.79 -3.84
C PRO A 9 16.81 -6.36 -2.43
N LEU A 10 16.28 -7.03 -1.41
CA LEU A 10 16.59 -6.78 0.00
C LEU A 10 17.59 -7.80 0.58
N ASN A 11 17.86 -8.88 -0.13
CA ASN A 11 18.91 -9.85 0.18
C ASN A 11 19.61 -10.32 -1.10
N ARG A 12 20.70 -11.09 -0.95
CA ARG A 12 21.46 -11.69 -2.06
C ARG A 12 21.28 -13.21 -2.09
N LYS A 13 20.03 -13.65 -2.07
CA LYS A 13 19.66 -15.08 -2.17
C LYS A 13 19.24 -15.41 -3.59
N TYR A 14 19.31 -16.68 -3.95
CA TYR A 14 18.83 -17.19 -5.22
C TYR A 14 17.47 -17.86 -5.05
N PRO A 15 16.61 -17.86 -6.09
CA PRO A 15 15.34 -18.58 -6.05
C PRO A 15 15.53 -20.03 -5.61
N THR A 16 14.66 -20.50 -4.71
CA THR A 16 14.67 -21.88 -4.22
C THR A 16 13.62 -22.72 -4.95
N GLU A 17 13.67 -24.05 -4.81
CA GLU A 17 12.62 -24.98 -5.26
C GLU A 17 11.38 -24.96 -4.34
N GLY A 18 10.99 -23.77 -3.89
CA GLY A 18 9.81 -23.57 -3.07
C GLY A 18 8.50 -23.93 -3.79
N LYS A 19 7.44 -24.08 -3.00
CA LYS A 19 6.11 -24.52 -3.45
C LYS A 19 5.18 -23.38 -3.84
N HIS A 20 5.55 -22.14 -3.53
CA HIS A 20 4.73 -20.95 -3.81
C HIS A 20 5.59 -19.71 -4.00
N VAL A 21 4.97 -18.66 -4.56
CA VAL A 21 5.43 -17.27 -4.42
C VAL A 21 4.66 -16.65 -3.27
N LEU A 22 5.35 -15.91 -2.39
CA LEU A 22 4.72 -15.19 -1.30
C LEU A 22 4.67 -13.70 -1.63
N TYR A 23 3.49 -13.09 -1.60
CA TYR A 23 3.35 -11.64 -1.48
C TYR A 23 3.07 -11.27 -0.02
N TRP A 24 4.07 -10.71 0.65
CA TRP A 24 3.91 -10.09 1.96
C TRP A 24 3.37 -8.67 1.79
N MET A 25 2.05 -8.55 1.92
CA MET A 25 1.32 -7.28 1.87
C MET A 25 1.37 -6.60 3.24
N GLN A 26 1.64 -5.30 3.27
CA GLN A 26 1.65 -4.51 4.51
C GLN A 26 1.11 -3.09 4.28
N ALA A 27 1.75 -2.30 3.42
CA ALA A 27 1.39 -0.90 3.16
C ALA A 27 0.35 -0.75 2.04
N SER A 28 0.38 -1.60 1.02
CA SER A 28 -0.48 -1.50 -0.15
C SER A 28 -1.69 -2.44 -0.03
N GLN A 29 -2.61 -2.14 0.90
CA GLN A 29 -3.79 -2.98 1.20
C GLN A 29 -4.90 -2.83 0.14
N ARG A 30 -4.60 -3.22 -1.09
CA ARG A 30 -5.51 -3.17 -2.25
C ARG A 30 -5.11 -4.19 -3.31
N VAL A 31 -6.07 -4.53 -4.17
CA VAL A 31 -5.86 -5.41 -5.33
C VAL A 31 -5.61 -4.58 -6.60
N GLU A 32 -6.38 -3.51 -6.82
CA GLU A 32 -6.24 -2.64 -7.97
C GLU A 32 -5.01 -1.72 -7.86
N TYR A 33 -4.35 -1.42 -8.98
CA TYR A 33 -3.19 -0.52 -9.04
C TYR A 33 -2.10 -0.82 -7.99
N ASN A 34 -1.82 -2.11 -7.78
CA ASN A 34 -0.80 -2.60 -6.85
C ASN A 34 0.37 -3.25 -7.60
N HIS A 35 1.45 -2.50 -7.82
CA HIS A 35 2.64 -2.97 -8.53
C HIS A 35 3.30 -4.19 -7.87
N ALA A 36 3.30 -4.26 -6.54
CA ALA A 36 3.84 -5.38 -5.78
C ALA A 36 3.04 -6.66 -5.99
N LEU A 37 1.71 -6.56 -6.02
CA LEU A 37 0.84 -7.68 -6.34
C LEU A 37 1.07 -8.17 -7.78
N GLU A 38 1.01 -7.26 -8.76
CA GLU A 38 1.16 -7.63 -10.17
C GLU A 38 2.54 -8.22 -10.46
N PHE A 39 3.59 -7.70 -9.83
CA PHE A 39 4.91 -8.31 -9.90
C PHE A 39 4.94 -9.71 -9.28
N ALA A 40 4.26 -9.92 -8.14
CA ALA A 40 4.19 -11.24 -7.52
C ALA A 40 3.43 -12.26 -8.39
N ILE A 41 2.37 -11.83 -9.08
CA ILE A 41 1.64 -12.65 -10.07
C ILE A 41 2.56 -13.00 -11.24
N GLU A 42 3.30 -12.03 -11.78
CA GLU A 42 4.27 -12.25 -12.85
C GLU A 42 5.32 -13.31 -12.42
N GLN A 43 5.88 -13.18 -11.20
CA GLN A 43 6.86 -14.12 -10.67
C GLN A 43 6.28 -15.53 -10.45
N ALA A 44 5.01 -15.63 -10.02
CA ALA A 44 4.29 -16.88 -9.84
C ALA A 44 4.04 -17.57 -11.19
N ASN A 45 3.57 -16.81 -12.18
CA ASN A 45 3.28 -17.26 -13.54
C ASN A 45 4.53 -17.78 -14.27
N GLN A 46 5.66 -17.08 -14.13
CA GLN A 46 6.95 -17.49 -14.70
C GLN A 46 7.45 -18.81 -14.10
N ARG A 47 7.23 -19.02 -12.80
CA ARG A 47 7.67 -20.23 -12.08
C ARG A 47 6.67 -21.38 -12.11
N LYS A 48 5.45 -21.13 -12.62
CA LYS A 48 4.33 -22.09 -12.56
C LYS A 48 4.05 -22.52 -11.11
N LEU A 49 4.07 -21.56 -10.18
CA LEU A 49 3.76 -21.77 -8.76
C LEU A 49 2.51 -20.97 -8.37
N PRO A 50 1.74 -21.40 -7.36
CA PRO A 50 0.69 -20.58 -6.76
C PRO A 50 1.26 -19.33 -6.10
N LEU A 51 0.50 -18.24 -6.14
CA LEU A 51 0.75 -17.03 -5.34
C LEU A 51 -0.04 -17.12 -4.04
N ILE A 52 0.60 -16.87 -2.90
CA ILE A 52 -0.06 -16.72 -1.60
C ILE A 52 0.18 -15.30 -1.11
N VAL A 53 -0.87 -14.64 -0.63
CA VAL A 53 -0.76 -13.34 0.04
C VAL A 53 -0.77 -13.55 1.55
N TYR A 54 0.10 -12.85 2.24
CA TYR A 54 0.16 -12.85 3.71
C TYR A 54 0.09 -11.42 4.25
N PHE A 55 -0.71 -11.24 5.30
CA PHE A 55 -0.78 -10.02 6.10
C PHE A 55 -0.66 -10.35 7.59
N GLY A 56 0.22 -9.64 8.30
CA GLY A 56 0.36 -9.74 9.74
C GLY A 56 -0.39 -8.62 10.47
N LEU A 57 -1.35 -8.98 11.31
CA LEU A 57 -2.10 -8.07 12.17
C LEU A 57 -1.42 -7.98 13.53
N THR A 58 -0.57 -6.97 13.72
CA THR A 58 0.04 -6.66 15.02
C THR A 58 -0.83 -5.67 15.78
N ASP A 59 -0.86 -5.77 17.10
CA ASP A 59 -1.41 -4.81 18.07
C ASP A 59 -0.35 -3.81 18.61
N GLU A 60 0.91 -3.96 18.18
CA GLU A 60 2.03 -3.14 18.64
C GLU A 60 2.39 -2.01 17.67
N PHE A 61 1.50 -1.66 16.72
CA PHE A 61 1.77 -0.54 15.84
C PHE A 61 1.69 0.77 16.64
N PRO A 62 2.76 1.59 16.69
CA PRO A 62 2.78 2.65 17.69
C PRO A 62 1.76 3.74 17.36
N GLU A 63 1.12 4.26 18.41
CA GLU A 63 0.06 5.29 18.36
C GLU A 63 -1.23 4.86 17.63
N ALA A 64 -1.34 3.63 17.16
CA ALA A 64 -2.58 3.09 16.62
C ALA A 64 -3.59 2.80 17.75
N ASN A 65 -4.87 2.97 17.43
CA ASN A 65 -5.98 2.86 18.39
C ASN A 65 -7.19 2.21 17.68
N GLU A 66 -8.28 1.99 18.41
CA GLU A 66 -9.48 1.30 17.93
C GLU A 66 -10.00 1.86 16.60
N ARG A 67 -10.02 3.18 16.41
CA ARG A 67 -10.42 3.81 15.14
C ARG A 67 -9.58 3.34 13.95
N HIS A 68 -8.26 3.31 14.12
CA HIS A 68 -7.32 2.93 13.05
C HIS A 68 -7.52 1.46 12.67
N TYR A 69 -7.59 0.57 13.66
CA TYR A 69 -7.76 -0.87 13.40
C TYR A 69 -9.12 -1.20 12.82
N PHE A 70 -10.19 -0.53 13.27
CA PHE A 70 -11.53 -0.74 12.72
C PHE A 70 -11.56 -0.42 11.22
N PHE A 71 -11.05 0.75 10.83
CA PHE A 71 -10.98 1.18 9.43
C PHE A 71 -10.09 0.24 8.59
N MET A 72 -8.95 -0.20 9.13
CA MET A 72 -8.06 -1.14 8.45
C MET A 72 -8.74 -2.49 8.19
N ILE A 73 -9.39 -3.05 9.22
CA ILE A 73 -10.03 -4.37 9.13
C ILE A 73 -11.24 -4.35 8.18
N GLU A 74 -12.01 -3.26 8.14
CA GLU A 74 -13.05 -3.08 7.11
C GLU A 74 -12.46 -3.21 5.70
N GLY A 75 -11.34 -2.55 5.43
CA GLY A 75 -10.67 -2.67 4.13
C GLY A 75 -10.06 -4.04 3.85
N LEU A 76 -9.44 -4.68 4.85
CA LEU A 76 -8.87 -6.02 4.70
C LEU A 76 -9.94 -7.08 4.36
N LYS A 77 -11.18 -6.93 4.84
CA LYS A 77 -12.29 -7.81 4.44
C LYS A 77 -12.57 -7.73 2.94
N GLU A 78 -12.63 -6.51 2.40
CA GLU A 78 -12.84 -6.29 0.97
C GLU A 78 -11.68 -6.86 0.15
N VAL A 79 -10.44 -6.61 0.59
CA VAL A 79 -9.23 -7.10 -0.07
C VAL A 79 -9.17 -8.63 -0.09
N GLN A 80 -9.51 -9.30 1.00
CA GLN A 80 -9.54 -10.77 1.06
C GLN A 80 -10.56 -11.35 0.08
N GLN A 81 -11.75 -10.73 -0.04
CA GLN A 81 -12.75 -11.12 -1.04
C GLN A 81 -12.26 -10.90 -2.47
N ALA A 82 -11.66 -9.75 -2.74
CA ALA A 82 -11.11 -9.41 -4.06
C ALA A 82 -9.97 -10.36 -4.48
N PHE A 83 -9.10 -10.77 -3.55
CA PHE A 83 -8.09 -11.79 -3.80
C PHE A 83 -8.73 -13.13 -4.17
N ASN A 84 -9.74 -13.58 -3.40
CA ASN A 84 -10.44 -14.82 -3.69
C ASN A 84 -11.09 -14.79 -5.09
N SER A 85 -11.74 -13.68 -5.47
CA SER A 85 -12.29 -13.50 -6.82
C SER A 85 -11.24 -13.55 -7.94
N ARG A 86 -9.98 -13.24 -7.64
CA ARG A 86 -8.84 -13.40 -8.57
C ARG A 86 -8.17 -14.78 -8.50
N GLY A 87 -8.69 -15.72 -7.69
CA GLY A 87 -8.08 -17.04 -7.49
C GLY A 87 -6.81 -17.00 -6.65
N ILE A 88 -6.69 -16.01 -5.74
CA ILE A 88 -5.52 -15.79 -4.89
C ILE A 88 -5.89 -16.07 -3.43
N GLY A 89 -5.16 -16.98 -2.79
CA GLY A 89 -5.25 -17.24 -1.36
C GLY A 89 -4.63 -16.10 -0.55
N CYS A 90 -5.35 -15.60 0.46
CA CYS A 90 -4.92 -14.52 1.34
C CYS A 90 -5.05 -14.94 2.80
N VAL A 91 -3.92 -14.94 3.52
CA VAL A 91 -3.82 -15.34 4.92
C VAL A 91 -3.57 -14.13 5.79
N ILE A 92 -4.37 -13.99 6.85
CA ILE A 92 -4.23 -12.95 7.85
C ILE A 92 -3.90 -13.63 9.17
N GLU A 93 -2.81 -13.26 9.84
CA GLU A 93 -2.48 -13.79 11.16
C GLU A 93 -2.31 -12.67 12.18
N GLN A 94 -2.89 -12.81 13.37
CA GLN A 94 -2.65 -11.90 14.50
C GLN A 94 -1.27 -12.17 15.11
N VAL A 95 -0.24 -11.60 14.50
CA VAL A 95 1.18 -11.76 14.86
C VAL A 95 1.96 -10.57 14.30
N SER A 96 3.15 -10.30 14.85
CA SER A 96 4.06 -9.32 14.26
C SER A 96 4.36 -9.66 12.78
N PRO A 97 4.27 -8.70 11.83
CA PRO A 97 4.26 -9.00 10.40
C PRO A 97 5.51 -9.74 9.91
N GLU A 98 6.67 -9.40 10.43
CA GLU A 98 7.93 -10.04 10.09
C GLU A 98 8.03 -11.50 10.55
N ILE A 99 7.35 -11.86 11.65
CA ILE A 99 7.38 -13.23 12.18
C ILE A 99 6.58 -14.15 11.27
N GLY A 100 5.36 -13.76 10.90
CA GLY A 100 4.56 -14.56 9.96
C GLY A 100 5.16 -14.52 8.55
N ALA A 101 5.75 -13.41 8.10
CA ALA A 101 6.45 -13.38 6.82
C ALA A 101 7.60 -14.42 6.75
N VAL A 102 8.39 -14.57 7.82
CA VAL A 102 9.42 -15.65 7.90
C VAL A 102 8.77 -17.03 7.89
N LYS A 103 7.65 -17.23 8.62
CA LYS A 103 6.90 -18.50 8.63
C LYS A 103 6.47 -18.91 7.22
N PHE A 104 5.80 -18.01 6.48
CA PHE A 104 5.30 -18.29 5.13
C PHE A 104 6.43 -18.34 4.08
N ALA A 105 7.59 -17.75 4.34
CA ALA A 105 8.74 -17.78 3.44
C ALA A 105 9.48 -19.13 3.43
N LYS A 106 9.33 -19.98 4.46
CA LYS A 106 10.06 -21.27 4.56
C LYS A 106 9.92 -22.18 3.34
N ASN A 107 8.75 -22.16 2.69
CA ASN A 107 8.49 -22.93 1.46
C ASN A 107 8.31 -22.04 0.24
N ALA A 108 8.61 -20.74 0.32
CA ALA A 108 8.48 -19.83 -0.81
C ALA A 108 9.71 -19.91 -1.72
N SER A 109 9.49 -19.94 -3.04
CA SER A 109 10.56 -19.84 -4.05
C SER A 109 11.14 -18.41 -4.09
N ILE A 110 10.28 -17.42 -3.82
CA ILE A 110 10.59 -16.00 -3.76
C ILE A 110 9.52 -15.30 -2.91
N VAL A 111 9.96 -14.27 -2.18
CA VAL A 111 9.07 -13.36 -1.44
C VAL A 111 9.10 -11.99 -2.10
N VAL A 112 7.92 -11.46 -2.40
CA VAL A 112 7.69 -10.08 -2.83
C VAL A 112 7.03 -9.33 -1.67
N CYS A 113 7.41 -8.08 -1.42
CA CYS A 113 6.75 -7.21 -0.44
C CYS A 113 6.56 -5.81 -0.99
N ASP A 114 5.56 -5.09 -0.49
CA ASP A 114 5.45 -3.65 -0.75
C ASP A 114 6.52 -2.84 0.02
N ARG A 115 6.76 -1.60 -0.43
CA ARG A 115 7.74 -0.71 0.19
C ARG A 115 7.17 -0.06 1.45
N GLY A 116 7.93 -0.19 2.54
CA GLY A 116 7.68 0.55 3.77
C GLY A 116 8.75 1.61 4.01
N TYR A 117 8.32 2.82 4.34
CA TYR A 117 9.20 4.00 4.44
C TYR A 117 9.65 4.27 5.87
N LEU A 118 8.84 3.88 6.86
CA LEU A 118 9.07 4.12 8.28
C LEU A 118 10.19 3.24 8.85
N LYS A 119 10.77 3.68 9.97
CA LYS A 119 11.84 2.95 10.68
C LYS A 119 11.42 1.53 11.06
N ILE A 120 10.21 1.37 11.63
CA ILE A 120 9.67 0.07 12.02
C ILE A 120 9.50 -0.87 10.82
N GLN A 121 8.95 -0.35 9.73
CA GLN A 121 8.76 -1.08 8.48
C GLN A 121 10.08 -1.54 7.84
N LYS A 122 11.10 -0.67 7.85
CA LYS A 122 12.47 -1.01 7.40
C LYS A 122 13.11 -2.08 8.30
N ARG A 123 12.89 -2.01 9.62
CA ARG A 123 13.37 -3.02 10.59
C ARG A 123 12.76 -4.38 10.31
N TRP A 124 11.45 -4.46 10.09
CA TRP A 124 10.76 -5.71 9.74
C TRP A 124 11.32 -6.32 8.46
N ARG A 125 11.47 -5.52 7.39
CA ARG A 125 12.01 -5.99 6.12
C ARG A 125 13.45 -6.51 6.25
N LYS A 126 14.29 -5.83 7.04
CA LYS A 126 15.64 -6.32 7.39
C LYS A 126 15.59 -7.65 8.17
N TYR A 127 14.70 -7.76 9.15
CA TYR A 127 14.53 -8.98 9.94
C TYR A 127 14.20 -10.19 9.05
N VAL A 128 13.25 -10.03 8.12
CA VAL A 128 12.88 -11.09 7.16
C VAL A 128 14.04 -11.39 6.21
N ALA A 129 14.68 -10.36 5.63
CA ALA A 129 15.79 -10.52 4.68
C ALA A 129 16.94 -11.39 5.24
N GLU A 130 17.21 -11.29 6.55
CA GLU A 130 18.25 -12.03 7.26
C GLU A 130 17.85 -13.47 7.63
N ARG A 131 16.56 -13.84 7.57
CA ARG A 131 16.02 -15.09 8.13
C ARG A 131 15.35 -16.00 7.11
N ILE A 132 15.28 -15.61 5.85
CA ILE A 132 14.74 -16.43 4.78
C ILE A 132 15.84 -16.91 3.84
N ASP A 133 15.63 -18.08 3.24
CA ASP A 133 16.60 -18.70 2.34
C ASP A 133 16.42 -18.33 0.87
N CYS A 134 15.26 -17.75 0.52
CA CYS A 134 14.91 -17.33 -0.83
C CYS A 134 15.03 -15.80 -1.02
N PRO A 135 14.93 -15.29 -2.27
CA PRO A 135 15.02 -13.87 -2.54
C PRO A 135 13.87 -13.11 -1.89
N LEU A 136 14.18 -11.99 -1.25
CA LEU A 136 13.21 -10.97 -0.83
C LEU A 136 13.31 -9.77 -1.76
N LEU A 137 12.27 -9.51 -2.55
CA LEU A 137 12.16 -8.37 -3.44
C LEU A 137 11.13 -7.38 -2.90
N GLN A 138 11.49 -6.11 -2.81
CA GLN A 138 10.59 -5.03 -2.46
C GLN A 138 10.12 -4.33 -3.73
N VAL A 139 8.83 -4.03 -3.83
CA VAL A 139 8.24 -3.32 -4.96
C VAL A 139 7.48 -2.09 -4.47
N GLU A 140 7.73 -0.96 -5.12
CA GLU A 140 7.19 0.33 -4.72
C GLU A 140 5.86 0.65 -5.41
N SER A 141 4.77 0.51 -4.65
CA SER A 141 3.38 0.68 -5.11
C SER A 141 2.71 1.98 -4.66
N ASP A 142 3.20 2.63 -3.60
CA ASP A 142 2.48 3.72 -2.89
C ASP A 142 2.98 5.13 -3.22
N VAL A 143 3.76 5.26 -4.29
CA VAL A 143 4.17 6.53 -4.92
C VAL A 143 4.05 6.42 -6.43
N VAL A 144 3.76 7.54 -7.09
CA VAL A 144 3.74 7.63 -8.55
C VAL A 144 5.14 7.42 -9.07
N VAL A 145 6.13 8.19 -8.61
CA VAL A 145 7.54 8.01 -9.01
C VAL A 145 8.33 7.32 -7.89
N PRO A 146 9.04 6.21 -8.16
CA PRO A 146 9.81 5.50 -7.12
C PRO A 146 10.77 6.44 -6.39
N ILE A 147 10.85 6.34 -5.06
CA ILE A 147 11.44 7.43 -4.27
C ILE A 147 12.92 7.70 -4.58
N GLU A 148 13.70 6.64 -4.84
CA GLU A 148 15.12 6.73 -5.21
C GLU A 148 15.32 7.26 -6.63
N ILE A 149 14.28 7.17 -7.48
CA ILE A 149 14.27 7.76 -8.83
C ILE A 149 13.87 9.22 -8.76
N ALA A 150 12.84 9.56 -7.97
CA ALA A 150 12.37 10.93 -7.78
C ALA A 150 13.49 11.85 -7.26
N SER A 151 14.32 11.38 -6.33
CA SER A 151 15.55 12.06 -5.91
C SER A 151 16.51 11.07 -5.24
N ASN A 152 17.81 11.33 -5.35
CA ASN A 152 18.88 10.59 -4.68
C ASN A 152 19.24 11.15 -3.29
N LYS A 153 18.49 12.13 -2.79
CA LYS A 153 18.69 12.78 -1.49
C LYS A 153 17.39 13.33 -0.92
N GLU A 154 17.46 13.74 0.35
CA GLU A 154 16.44 14.57 0.98
C GLU A 154 16.28 15.90 0.21
N GLU A 155 15.05 16.21 -0.17
CA GLU A 155 14.67 17.47 -0.77
C GLU A 155 14.13 18.42 0.30
N TYR A 156 14.62 19.66 0.31
CA TYR A 156 14.25 20.63 1.35
C TYR A 156 12.91 21.34 1.08
N SER A 157 12.32 21.18 -0.11
CA SER A 157 11.06 21.85 -0.46
C SER A 157 10.30 21.15 -1.58
N ALA A 158 8.99 21.42 -1.66
CA ALA A 158 8.17 20.97 -2.78
C ALA A 158 8.70 21.47 -4.13
N ALA A 159 9.21 22.70 -4.19
CA ALA A 159 9.73 23.29 -5.43
C ALA A 159 10.96 22.52 -5.98
N THR A 160 11.81 21.96 -5.13
CA THR A 160 12.98 21.22 -5.58
C THR A 160 12.63 19.80 -6.03
N LEU A 161 11.73 19.14 -5.30
CA LEU A 161 11.21 17.83 -5.70
C LEU A 161 10.37 17.92 -6.98
N ARG A 162 9.48 18.92 -7.10
CA ARG A 162 8.62 19.15 -8.29
C ARG A 162 9.41 19.17 -9.59
N ARG A 163 10.53 19.92 -9.62
CA ARG A 163 11.39 20.03 -10.80
C ARG A 163 11.94 18.68 -11.28
N LYS A 164 12.05 17.69 -10.40
CA LYS A 164 12.51 16.33 -10.71
C LYS A 164 11.35 15.43 -11.10
N ILE A 165 10.32 15.34 -10.24
CA ILE A 165 9.16 14.45 -10.45
C ILE A 165 8.42 14.77 -11.74
N VAL A 166 8.15 16.06 -12.02
CA VAL A 166 7.36 16.46 -13.21
C VAL A 166 7.99 15.95 -14.51
N ARG A 167 9.33 15.93 -14.58
CA ARG A 167 10.06 15.41 -15.74
C ARG A 167 9.94 13.90 -15.90
N MET A 168 9.52 13.18 -14.88
CA MET A 168 9.40 11.72 -14.87
C MET A 168 7.94 11.25 -14.98
N LEU A 169 6.97 12.15 -14.77
CA LEU A 169 5.55 11.79 -14.79
C LEU A 169 5.12 11.11 -16.09
N TYR A 170 5.62 11.54 -17.24
CA TYR A 170 5.27 10.90 -18.53
C TYR A 170 5.58 9.39 -18.56
N LYS A 171 6.56 8.94 -17.78
CA LYS A 171 6.97 7.53 -17.70
C LYS A 171 6.18 6.75 -16.66
N TYR A 172 5.86 7.37 -15.52
CA TYR A 172 5.31 6.68 -14.36
C TYR A 172 3.82 6.88 -14.13
N LEU A 173 3.24 7.95 -14.70
CA LEU A 173 1.83 8.28 -14.62
C LEU A 173 1.08 7.59 -15.77
N VAL A 174 1.15 6.26 -15.77
CA VAL A 174 0.55 5.38 -16.79
C VAL A 174 -0.32 4.32 -16.12
N PRO A 175 -1.38 3.84 -16.76
CA PRO A 175 -2.20 2.76 -16.21
C PRO A 175 -1.38 1.50 -15.90
N LEU A 176 -1.68 0.84 -14.78
CA LEU A 176 -1.07 -0.45 -14.44
C LEU A 176 -1.82 -1.57 -15.17
N SER A 177 -1.09 -2.43 -15.88
CA SER A 177 -1.67 -3.65 -16.44
C SER A 177 -1.80 -4.72 -15.36
N GLU A 178 -2.95 -5.37 -15.30
CA GLU A 178 -3.22 -6.47 -14.38
C GLU A 178 -3.07 -7.83 -15.06
N GLU A 179 -2.45 -8.78 -14.39
CA GLU A 179 -2.28 -10.15 -14.85
C GLU A 179 -3.18 -11.13 -14.09
N THR A 180 -3.56 -12.23 -14.75
CA THR A 180 -4.29 -13.32 -14.10
C THR A 180 -3.31 -14.37 -13.57
N PRO A 181 -3.42 -14.81 -12.31
CA PRO A 181 -2.63 -15.93 -11.81
C PRO A 181 -3.01 -17.21 -12.55
N ARG A 182 -2.01 -17.99 -12.95
CA ARG A 182 -2.20 -19.26 -13.68
C ARG A 182 -2.61 -20.44 -12.80
N ILE A 183 -2.35 -20.35 -11.50
CA ILE A 183 -2.67 -21.39 -10.52
C ILE A 183 -3.55 -20.76 -9.45
N ASP A 184 -4.75 -21.30 -9.31
CA ASP A 184 -5.73 -20.91 -8.30
C ASP A 184 -5.25 -21.38 -6.91
N SER A 185 -4.90 -20.43 -6.06
CA SER A 185 -4.50 -20.67 -4.67
C SER A 185 -5.59 -20.33 -3.66
N SER A 186 -6.74 -19.80 -4.09
CA SER A 186 -7.83 -19.45 -3.16
C SER A 186 -8.50 -20.69 -2.56
N ARG A 187 -8.31 -21.85 -3.19
CA ARG A 187 -8.76 -23.17 -2.72
C ARG A 187 -7.79 -23.83 -1.75
N LEU A 188 -6.59 -23.29 -1.57
CA LEU A 188 -5.64 -23.83 -0.61
C LEU A 188 -6.11 -23.46 0.79
N GLU A 189 -6.26 -24.46 1.65
CA GLU A 189 -6.62 -24.23 3.04
C GLU A 189 -5.41 -23.72 3.82
N PHE A 190 -5.57 -22.53 4.40
CA PHE A 190 -4.63 -21.96 5.35
C PHE A 190 -5.37 -21.63 6.63
N GLU A 191 -4.73 -21.87 7.77
CA GLU A 191 -5.19 -21.27 9.02
C GLU A 191 -5.05 -19.75 8.91
N SER A 192 -6.19 -19.07 8.83
CA SER A 192 -6.27 -17.61 8.80
C SER A 192 -7.12 -17.14 9.98
N HIS A 193 -6.72 -16.02 10.57
CA HIS A 193 -7.53 -15.29 11.51
C HIS A 193 -8.83 -14.85 10.83
N ASP A 194 -9.97 -15.16 11.46
CA ASP A 194 -11.28 -14.80 10.94
C ASP A 194 -11.56 -13.32 11.18
N ILE A 195 -11.55 -12.54 10.10
CA ILE A 195 -11.86 -11.11 10.12
C ILE A 195 -13.29 -10.79 9.69
N SER A 196 -14.19 -11.78 9.59
CA SER A 196 -15.58 -11.58 9.18
C SER A 196 -16.33 -10.57 10.05
N HIS A 197 -16.02 -10.53 11.36
CA HIS A 197 -16.65 -9.67 12.35
C HIS A 197 -15.68 -8.61 12.89
N THR A 198 -15.59 -7.46 12.20
CA THR A 198 -14.68 -6.34 12.53
C THR A 198 -14.67 -5.99 14.02
N THR A 199 -15.84 -5.78 14.62
CA THR A 199 -15.96 -5.41 16.04
C THR A 199 -15.34 -6.45 16.98
N LYS A 200 -15.52 -7.76 16.69
CA LYS A 200 -14.96 -8.84 17.51
C LYS A 200 -13.43 -8.85 17.42
N VAL A 201 -12.89 -8.75 16.21
CA VAL A 201 -11.44 -8.70 15.97
C VAL A 201 -10.83 -7.53 16.72
N VAL A 202 -11.36 -6.32 16.52
CA VAL A 202 -10.83 -5.10 17.14
C VAL A 202 -10.90 -5.20 18.67
N SER A 203 -11.98 -5.73 19.24
CA SER A 203 -12.12 -5.89 20.70
C SER A 203 -11.13 -6.88 21.33
N ALA A 204 -10.51 -7.74 20.52
CA ALA A 204 -9.54 -8.73 20.96
C ALA A 204 -8.08 -8.24 20.85
N LEU A 205 -7.84 -7.06 20.25
CA LEU A 205 -6.50 -6.48 20.12
C LEU A 205 -6.11 -5.74 21.40
N ASN A 206 -4.85 -5.82 21.79
CA ASN A 206 -4.32 -5.07 22.93
C ASN A 206 -3.93 -3.64 22.50
N ILE A 207 -4.93 -2.79 22.24
CA ILE A 207 -4.76 -1.44 21.69
C ILE A 207 -5.48 -0.37 22.53
N ASP A 208 -5.26 0.91 22.22
CA ASP A 208 -6.03 1.99 22.84
C ASP A 208 -7.48 2.01 22.35
N HIS A 209 -8.42 1.73 23.26
CA HIS A 209 -9.86 1.71 23.02
C HIS A 209 -10.58 3.03 23.35
N SER A 210 -9.86 4.07 23.80
CA SER A 210 -10.44 5.36 24.17
C SER A 210 -10.91 6.16 22.95
N VAL A 211 -10.27 5.97 21.79
CA VAL A 211 -10.58 6.67 20.54
C VAL A 211 -11.43 5.79 19.63
N LYS A 212 -12.73 6.07 19.56
CA LYS A 212 -13.71 5.26 18.83
C LYS A 212 -13.67 5.44 17.31
N PRO A 213 -14.15 4.43 16.55
CA PRO A 213 -14.36 4.52 15.10
C PRO A 213 -15.27 5.71 14.74
N VAL A 214 -15.09 6.25 13.53
CA VAL A 214 -15.86 7.38 13.03
C VAL A 214 -16.95 6.88 12.09
N ALA A 215 -18.20 7.22 12.36
CA ALA A 215 -19.34 6.73 11.58
C ALA A 215 -19.35 7.20 10.11
N SER A 216 -18.70 8.32 9.80
CA SER A 216 -18.63 8.85 8.43
C SER A 216 -17.53 8.22 7.59
N PHE A 217 -16.55 7.51 8.16
CA PHE A 217 -15.44 6.94 7.42
C PHE A 217 -15.40 5.42 7.56
N HIS A 218 -15.66 4.74 6.45
CA HIS A 218 -15.54 3.31 6.32
C HIS A 218 -14.32 2.95 5.48
N GLY A 219 -13.58 1.94 5.91
CA GLY A 219 -12.44 1.42 5.17
C GLY A 219 -12.86 0.57 3.97
N GLY A 220 -11.99 0.50 2.97
CA GLY A 220 -12.16 -0.30 1.76
C GLY A 220 -11.92 0.47 0.48
N THR A 221 -11.50 -0.27 -0.55
CA THR A 221 -11.26 0.26 -1.91
C THR A 221 -12.55 0.82 -2.50
N SER A 222 -13.68 0.14 -2.27
CA SER A 222 -15.00 0.54 -2.75
C SER A 222 -15.42 1.93 -2.26
N GLU A 223 -15.28 2.20 -0.95
CA GLU A 223 -15.58 3.49 -0.35
C GLU A 223 -14.56 4.57 -0.78
N ALA A 224 -13.28 4.22 -0.91
CA ALA A 224 -12.27 5.12 -1.48
C ALA A 224 -12.68 5.60 -2.89
N LYS A 225 -13.07 4.66 -3.77
CA LYS A 225 -13.47 4.97 -5.15
C LYS A 225 -14.79 5.74 -5.21
N LYS A 226 -15.74 5.46 -4.31
CA LYS A 226 -16.99 6.23 -4.19
C LYS A 226 -16.70 7.69 -3.85
N ARG A 227 -15.86 7.94 -2.85
CA ARG A 227 -15.46 9.30 -2.44
C ARG A 227 -14.66 10.01 -3.52
N LEU A 228 -13.77 9.30 -4.21
CA LEU A 228 -13.03 9.88 -5.33
C LEU A 228 -13.97 10.34 -6.44
N ARG A 229 -14.99 9.54 -6.80
CA ARG A 229 -15.98 9.92 -7.80
C ARG A 229 -16.76 11.15 -7.38
N GLU A 230 -17.27 11.19 -6.14
CA GLU A 230 -17.96 12.35 -5.57
C GLU A 230 -17.08 13.60 -5.62
N PHE A 231 -15.82 13.48 -5.19
CA PHE A 231 -14.86 14.57 -5.24
C PHE A 231 -14.67 15.09 -6.66
N ILE A 232 -14.43 14.21 -7.63
CA ILE A 232 -14.23 14.59 -9.05
C ILE A 232 -15.48 15.28 -9.61
N SER A 233 -16.69 14.78 -9.30
CA SER A 233 -17.93 15.32 -9.85
C SER A 233 -18.39 16.63 -9.19
N GLU A 234 -18.13 16.80 -7.90
CA GLU A 234 -18.78 17.87 -7.10
C GLU A 234 -17.80 18.92 -6.56
N LYS A 235 -16.55 18.54 -6.26
CA LYS A 235 -15.64 19.35 -5.43
C LYS A 235 -14.34 19.73 -6.13
N LEU A 236 -13.88 18.91 -7.08
CA LEU A 236 -12.61 19.11 -7.76
C LEU A 236 -12.53 20.48 -8.44
N GLY A 237 -13.62 20.92 -9.08
CA GLY A 237 -13.66 22.21 -9.80
C GLY A 237 -13.38 23.45 -8.95
N SER A 238 -13.72 23.40 -7.66
CA SER A 238 -13.49 24.48 -6.69
C SER A 238 -12.35 24.17 -5.71
N TYR A 239 -11.67 23.04 -5.84
CA TYR A 239 -10.62 22.59 -4.92
C TYR A 239 -9.50 23.64 -4.76
N GLY A 240 -9.05 24.24 -5.86
CA GLY A 240 -7.97 25.24 -5.85
C GLY A 240 -8.28 26.43 -4.94
N ASP A 241 -9.54 26.86 -4.92
CA ASP A 241 -10.01 28.02 -4.19
C ASP A 241 -10.42 27.68 -2.74
N LEU A 242 -11.08 26.52 -2.55
CA LEU A 242 -11.71 26.17 -1.27
C LEU A 242 -10.85 25.32 -0.33
N ARG A 243 -9.76 24.70 -0.80
CA ARG A 243 -8.95 23.76 0.02
C ARG A 243 -8.37 24.33 1.32
N ASN A 244 -8.29 25.66 1.43
CA ASN A 244 -7.75 26.34 2.61
C ASN A 244 -8.85 26.87 3.55
N ASP A 245 -10.13 26.77 3.20
CA ASP A 245 -11.23 27.18 4.06
C ASP A 245 -11.78 25.97 4.83
N PRO A 246 -11.56 25.88 6.15
CA PRO A 246 -12.07 24.76 6.95
C PRO A 246 -13.59 24.76 7.12
N ASN A 247 -14.30 25.84 6.74
CA ASN A 247 -15.76 25.90 6.77
C ASN A 247 -16.41 25.31 5.51
N GLU A 248 -15.61 25.06 4.47
CA GLU A 248 -16.06 24.55 3.18
C GLU A 248 -15.71 23.06 3.04
N ASP A 249 -16.62 22.26 2.47
CA ASP A 249 -16.37 20.86 2.13
C ASP A 249 -15.63 20.75 0.78
N GLY A 250 -14.46 21.39 0.72
CA GLY A 250 -13.65 21.51 -0.49
C GLY A 250 -12.58 20.43 -0.66
N LEU A 251 -12.44 19.47 0.26
CA LEU A 251 -11.38 18.47 0.26
C LEU A 251 -11.83 17.12 -0.31
N SER A 252 -10.87 16.31 -0.78
CA SER A 252 -11.16 14.98 -1.32
C SER A 252 -11.44 13.92 -0.25
N ASN A 253 -11.04 14.18 1.00
CA ASN A 253 -11.16 13.23 2.11
C ASN A 253 -10.50 11.86 1.85
N MET A 254 -9.48 11.82 0.98
CA MET A 254 -8.80 10.60 0.54
C MET A 254 -7.66 10.14 1.47
N SER A 255 -7.22 10.97 2.42
CA SER A 255 -6.04 10.68 3.25
C SER A 255 -6.13 9.38 4.07
N PRO A 256 -7.28 8.97 4.66
CA PRO A 256 -7.33 7.68 5.38
C PRO A 256 -7.11 6.49 4.44
N TYR A 257 -7.66 6.55 3.23
CA TYR A 257 -7.53 5.50 2.22
C TYR A 257 -6.11 5.41 1.66
N LEU A 258 -5.47 6.56 1.43
CA LEU A 258 -4.06 6.63 1.02
C LEU A 258 -3.12 6.13 2.12
N HIS A 259 -3.42 6.42 3.39
CA HIS A 259 -2.63 5.99 4.54
C HIS A 259 -2.59 4.47 4.70
N PHE A 260 -3.74 3.80 4.59
CA PHE A 260 -3.83 2.34 4.63
C PHE A 260 -3.55 1.67 3.27
N GLY A 261 -3.27 2.45 2.23
CA GLY A 261 -3.04 1.95 0.88
C GLY A 261 -4.25 1.23 0.28
N GLN A 262 -5.46 1.60 0.70
CA GLN A 262 -6.74 1.09 0.17
C GLN A 262 -7.09 1.70 -1.21
N VAL A 263 -6.32 2.69 -1.66
CA VAL A 263 -6.40 3.26 -3.01
C VAL A 263 -5.01 3.70 -3.45
N SER A 264 -4.73 3.57 -4.74
CA SER A 264 -3.42 3.97 -5.29
C SER A 264 -3.37 5.47 -5.56
N PRO A 265 -2.28 6.18 -5.21
CA PRO A 265 -2.10 7.56 -5.66
C PRO A 265 -2.01 7.67 -7.19
N LEU A 266 -1.53 6.61 -7.86
CA LEU A 266 -1.50 6.53 -9.32
C LEU A 266 -2.92 6.48 -9.90
N GLU A 267 -3.80 5.64 -9.33
CA GLU A 267 -5.20 5.54 -9.76
C GLU A 267 -5.91 6.88 -9.59
N ILE A 268 -5.77 7.52 -8.43
CA ILE A 268 -6.37 8.83 -8.16
C ILE A 268 -5.88 9.86 -9.19
N ALA A 269 -4.57 9.91 -9.44
CA ALA A 269 -4.00 10.88 -10.37
C ALA A 269 -4.52 10.68 -11.80
N LEU A 270 -4.62 9.43 -12.27
CA LEU A 270 -5.16 9.10 -13.58
C LEU A 270 -6.64 9.48 -13.73
N GLU A 271 -7.47 9.18 -12.72
CA GLU A 271 -8.90 9.52 -12.74
C GLU A 271 -9.13 11.05 -12.70
N VAL A 272 -8.34 11.78 -11.91
CA VAL A 272 -8.39 13.26 -11.88
C VAL A 272 -7.97 13.84 -13.23
N MET A 273 -6.87 13.36 -13.83
CA MET A 273 -6.45 13.82 -15.16
C MET A 273 -7.52 13.56 -16.23
N LYS A 274 -8.14 12.39 -16.19
CA LYS A 274 -9.21 12.00 -17.12
C LYS A 274 -10.45 12.88 -17.03
N SER A 275 -10.71 13.51 -15.88
CA SER A 275 -11.84 14.42 -15.70
C SER A 275 -11.76 15.71 -16.54
N GLY A 276 -10.55 16.10 -16.97
CA GLY A 276 -10.33 17.33 -17.75
C GLY A 276 -10.62 18.64 -16.99
N ASN A 277 -10.76 18.60 -15.67
CA ASN A 277 -11.08 19.77 -14.87
C ASN A 277 -9.89 20.75 -14.74
N GLY A 278 -10.13 22.06 -14.79
CA GLY A 278 -9.08 23.09 -14.69
C GLY A 278 -8.34 23.11 -13.35
N ALA A 279 -8.93 22.55 -12.29
CA ALA A 279 -8.33 22.46 -10.96
C ALA A 279 -7.43 21.22 -10.75
N ASN A 280 -7.21 20.41 -11.80
CA ASN A 280 -6.37 19.22 -11.75
C ASN A 280 -4.98 19.50 -11.19
N ASP A 281 -4.34 20.58 -11.62
CA ASP A 281 -2.95 20.89 -11.25
C ASP A 281 -2.78 21.13 -9.75
N ALA A 282 -3.74 21.84 -9.12
CA ALA A 282 -3.70 22.11 -7.69
C ALA A 282 -3.83 20.83 -6.86
N TYR A 283 -4.71 19.91 -7.27
CA TYR A 283 -4.88 18.63 -6.58
C TYR A 283 -3.70 17.68 -6.81
N LEU A 284 -3.21 17.57 -8.05
CA LEU A 284 -2.05 16.73 -8.40
C LEU A 284 -0.77 17.20 -7.71
N GLU A 285 -0.59 18.51 -7.49
CA GLU A 285 0.52 19.05 -6.70
C GLU A 285 0.49 18.52 -5.25
N GLU A 286 -0.68 18.49 -4.61
CA GLU A 286 -0.82 17.98 -3.25
C GLU A 286 -0.66 16.44 -3.20
N LEU A 287 -1.32 15.73 -4.12
CA LEU A 287 -1.32 14.27 -4.18
C LEU A 287 0.05 13.68 -4.51
N ILE A 288 0.78 14.29 -5.44
CA ILE A 288 2.06 13.77 -5.95
C ILE A 288 3.21 14.50 -5.29
N VAL A 289 3.34 15.82 -5.47
CA VAL A 289 4.55 16.52 -5.04
C VAL A 289 4.62 16.64 -3.51
N ARG A 290 3.56 17.13 -2.85
CA ARG A 290 3.58 17.33 -1.39
C ARG A 290 3.61 16.03 -0.63
N ARG A 291 2.75 15.07 -0.99
CA ARG A 291 2.73 13.75 -0.36
C ARG A 291 4.05 13.01 -0.54
N GLU A 292 4.60 12.96 -1.75
CA GLU A 292 5.87 12.25 -1.99
C GLU A 292 7.08 12.99 -1.40
N LEU A 293 6.99 14.29 -1.15
CA LEU A 293 7.98 15.02 -0.35
C LEU A 293 8.02 14.53 1.10
N SER A 294 6.87 14.28 1.73
CA SER A 294 6.83 13.69 3.08
C SER A 294 7.47 12.30 3.10
N ILE A 295 7.23 11.50 2.06
CA ILE A 295 7.85 10.18 1.89
C ILE A 295 9.36 10.30 1.65
N ASN A 296 9.79 11.25 0.83
CA ASN A 296 11.21 11.57 0.60
C ASN A 296 11.92 11.91 1.90
N TYR A 297 11.31 12.81 2.68
CA TYR A 297 11.83 13.26 3.95
C TYR A 297 12.01 12.09 4.93
N VAL A 298 10.96 11.29 5.16
CA VAL A 298 11.02 10.11 6.05
C VAL A 298 11.99 9.04 5.54
N TYR A 299 12.13 8.91 4.23
CA TYR A 299 13.04 7.93 3.65
C TYR A 299 14.51 8.29 3.89
N TYR A 300 14.90 9.53 3.60
CA TYR A 300 16.28 10.00 3.66
C TYR A 300 16.72 10.47 5.06
N ASN A 301 15.78 10.97 5.86
CA ASN A 301 16.09 11.42 7.20
C ASN A 301 15.94 10.28 8.21
N GLN A 302 17.05 9.64 8.57
CA GLN A 302 17.05 8.50 9.49
C GLN A 302 17.17 8.91 10.96
N LYS A 303 17.42 10.19 11.26
CA LYS A 303 17.68 10.68 12.62
C LYS A 303 16.44 11.22 13.33
N GLY A 304 15.40 11.67 12.64
CA GLY A 304 14.22 12.23 13.31
C GLY A 304 13.33 11.19 13.98
N ASN A 305 12.72 11.58 15.11
CA ASN A 305 11.55 10.92 15.67
C ASN A 305 10.33 11.45 14.92
N TYR A 306 9.86 10.70 13.92
CA TYR A 306 8.68 11.08 13.15
C TYR A 306 7.44 10.37 13.71
N PRO A 307 6.29 11.05 13.76
CA PRO A 307 5.01 10.35 13.92
C PRO A 307 4.89 9.30 12.80
N LEU A 308 4.31 8.15 13.12
CA LEU A 308 4.31 6.97 12.25
C LEU A 308 3.21 6.99 11.18
N THR A 309 2.68 8.17 10.90
CA THR A 309 1.69 8.43 9.87
C THR A 309 2.33 9.30 8.79
N VAL A 310 2.47 8.72 7.59
CA VAL A 310 2.77 9.42 6.32
C VAL A 310 1.62 9.12 5.38
#